data_AF-A0A9E5TWR6-F1
#
_entry.id   AF-A0A9E5TWR6-F1
#
_cell.length_a   1.000
_cell.length_b   1.000
_cell.length_c   1.000
_cell.angle_alpha   90.00
_cell.angle_beta   90.00
_cell.angle_gamma   90.00
#
_symmetry.space_group_name_H-M   'P 1'
#
loop_
_entity.id
_entity.type
_entity.pdbx_description
1 polymer ?
#
loop_
_entity_poly.entity_id
_entity_poly.type
_entity_poly.pdbx_seq_one_letter_code
_entity_poly.pdbx_strand_id
1 'polypeptide(L)' 'TAPGVGFSQRRLSIVGLEDGQQPIYNEDRSVAVVCNGELFDFPERRAELEAKGHVFRTHSDCEI' A
#
# COMPACT_ATOMS: atom_id res chain seq x y z
N THR A 1 14.51 15.25 -19.14
CA THR A 1 13.48 14.51 -18.37
C THR A 1 12.16 15.19 -18.63
N ALA A 2 11.10 14.45 -18.96
CA ALA A 2 9.76 15.03 -19.04
C ALA A 2 9.33 15.49 -17.63
N PRO A 3 8.54 16.57 -17.49
CA PRO A 3 8.03 16.99 -16.18
C PRO A 3 7.17 15.89 -15.55
N GLY A 4 7.37 15.65 -14.25
CA GLY A 4 6.67 14.61 -13.48
C GLY A 4 7.20 14.50 -12.05
N VAL A 5 6.50 13.73 -11.22
CA VAL A 5 6.90 13.41 -9.84
C VAL A 5 7.28 11.92 -9.78
N GLY A 6 8.37 11.59 -9.10
CA GLY A 6 8.82 10.20 -8.89
C GLY A 6 8.85 9.85 -7.41
N PHE A 7 8.34 8.66 -7.07
CA PHE A 7 8.42 8.09 -5.73
C PHE A 7 9.47 6.97 -5.67
N SER A 8 10.19 6.88 -4.55
CA SER A 8 11.13 5.78 -4.28
C SER A 8 11.13 5.46 -2.79
N GLN A 9 11.39 4.20 -2.44
CA GLN A 9 11.38 3.74 -1.06
C GLN A 9 12.39 2.60 -0.88
N ARG A 10 13.18 2.67 0.19
CA ARG A 10 13.99 1.55 0.69
C ARG A 10 13.30 0.96 1.92
N ARG A 11 12.76 -0.25 1.79
CA ARG A 11 11.92 -0.88 2.81
C ARG A 11 12.73 -1.64 3.86
N LEU A 12 12.32 -1.52 5.11
CA LEU A 12 12.51 -2.58 6.10
C LEU A 12 11.22 -3.42 6.12
N SER A 13 11.27 -4.64 5.58
CA SER A 13 10.09 -5.48 5.44
C SER A 13 9.73 -6.16 6.77
N ILE A 14 8.54 -5.87 7.30
CA ILE A 14 8.03 -6.41 8.58
C ILE A 14 6.67 -7.12 8.36
N VAL A 15 5.70 -6.43 7.77
CA VAL A 15 4.39 -6.97 7.37
C VAL A 15 4.33 -7.06 5.84
N GLY A 16 3.73 -8.10 5.24
CA GLY A 16 3.76 -8.26 3.77
C GLY A 16 5.18 -8.42 3.22
N LEU A 17 5.89 -9.45 3.69
CA LEU A 17 7.33 -9.63 3.42
C LEU A 17 7.65 -9.84 1.93
N GLU A 18 6.77 -10.56 1.23
CA GLU A 18 6.98 -10.96 -0.17
C GLU A 18 6.32 -10.01 -1.17
N ASP A 19 5.24 -9.34 -0.77
CA ASP A 19 4.34 -8.60 -1.67
C ASP A 19 4.20 -7.11 -1.34
N GLY A 20 4.74 -6.63 -0.21
CA GLY A 20 4.62 -5.25 0.24
C GLY A 20 5.57 -4.25 -0.42
N GLN A 21 6.06 -4.52 -1.64
CA GLN A 21 6.96 -3.61 -2.35
C GLN A 21 6.23 -2.31 -2.74
N GLN A 22 6.78 -1.16 -2.32
CA GLN A 22 6.21 0.15 -2.64
C GLN A 22 6.93 0.82 -3.83
N PRO A 23 6.28 1.74 -4.58
CA PRO A 23 4.96 2.33 -4.33
C PRO A 23 3.80 1.34 -4.47
N ILE A 24 2.84 1.43 -3.55
CA ILE A 24 1.60 0.66 -3.63
C ILE A 24 0.60 1.49 -4.42
N TYR A 25 -0.14 0.82 -5.31
CA TYR A 25 -1.15 1.43 -6.16
C TYR A 25 -2.52 0.87 -5.81
N ASN A 26 -3.55 1.72 -5.85
CA ASN A 26 -4.92 1.26 -5.79
C ASN A 26 -5.30 0.44 -7.05
N GLU A 27 -6.54 -0.05 -7.10
CA GLU A 27 -7.03 -1.03 -8.06
C GLU A 27 -6.85 -0.57 -9.52
N ASP A 28 -7.16 0.69 -9.80
CA ASP A 28 -7.03 1.30 -11.14
C ASP A 28 -5.72 2.08 -11.35
N ARG A 29 -4.84 2.10 -10.34
CA ARG A 29 -3.54 2.79 -10.34
C ARG A 29 -3.63 4.31 -10.50
N SER A 30 -4.78 4.91 -10.22
CA SER A 30 -4.94 6.37 -10.18
C SER A 30 -4.30 7.01 -8.94
N VAL A 31 -4.11 6.23 -7.88
CA VAL A 31 -3.46 6.65 -6.62
C VAL A 31 -2.21 5.79 -6.39
N ALA A 32 -1.13 6.44 -5.95
CA ALA A 32 0.13 5.81 -5.55
C ALA A 32 0.54 6.29 -4.15
N VAL A 33 0.99 5.37 -3.30
CA VAL A 33 1.45 5.69 -1.95
C VAL A 33 2.85 5.12 -1.68
N VAL A 34 3.66 5.90 -0.97
CA VAL A 34 4.83 5.43 -0.24
C VAL A 34 4.65 5.78 1.24
N CYS A 35 4.95 4.85 2.12
CA CYS A 35 4.74 4.96 3.57
C CYS A 35 5.95 4.41 4.32
N ASN A 36 6.35 5.10 5.39
CA ASN A 36 7.32 4.62 6.36
C ASN A 36 6.66 4.62 7.74
N GLY A 37 6.33 3.42 8.24
CA GLY A 37 5.62 3.22 9.48
C GLY A 37 4.86 1.89 9.47
N GLU A 38 4.04 1.71 10.48
CA GLU A 38 3.21 0.53 10.70
C GLU A 38 1.78 0.99 11.04
N LEU A 39 0.79 0.60 10.24
CA LEU A 39 -0.62 0.85 10.53
C LEU A 39 -1.17 -0.28 11.40
N PHE A 40 -1.24 -0.08 12.72
CA PHE A 40 -1.60 -1.16 13.65
C PHE A 40 -3.07 -1.61 13.56
N ASP A 41 -3.97 -0.72 13.15
CA ASP A 41 -5.41 -0.98 12.96
C ASP A 41 -5.74 -1.48 11.53
N PHE A 42 -4.73 -1.91 10.77
CA PHE A 42 -4.91 -2.37 9.39
C PHE A 42 -5.84 -3.58 9.22
N PRO A 43 -5.91 -4.57 10.14
CA PRO A 43 -6.79 -5.72 9.94
C PRO A 43 -8.27 -5.32 9.97
N GLU A 44 -8.66 -4.46 10.93
CA GLU A 44 -10.02 -3.95 11.05
C GLU A 44 -10.37 -3.07 9.86
N ARG A 45 -9.47 -2.15 9.47
CA ARG A 45 -9.68 -1.27 8.32
C ARG A 45 -9.77 -2.03 7.00
N ARG A 46 -8.96 -3.08 6.82
CA ARG A 46 -9.01 -3.96 5.65
C ARG A 46 -10.39 -4.57 5.50
N ALA A 47 -10.91 -5.17 6.56
CA ALA A 47 -12.24 -5.78 6.55
C ALA A 47 -13.34 -4.76 6.20
N GLU A 48 -13.27 -3.54 6.74
CA GLU A 48 -14.20 -2.46 6.40
C GLU A 48 -14.14 -2.04 4.93
N LEU A 49 -12.93 -1.99 4.36
CA LEU A 49 -12.71 -1.59 2.96
C LEU A 49 -13.09 -2.71 1.99
N GLU A 50 -12.78 -3.97 2.31
CA GLU A 50 -13.24 -5.14 1.57
C GLU A 50 -14.78 -5.20 1.53
N ALA A 51 -15.45 -4.90 2.65
CA ALA A 51 -16.91 -4.80 2.71
C ALA A 51 -17.48 -3.68 1.82
N LYS A 52 -16.68 -2.66 1.50
CA LYS A 52 -17.01 -1.58 0.56
C LYS A 52 -16.63 -1.91 -0.89
N GLY A 53 -16.05 -3.07 -1.14
CA GLY A 53 -15.69 -3.56 -2.48
C GLY A 53 -14.25 -3.29 -2.92
N HIS A 54 -13.38 -2.84 -2.02
CA HIS A 54 -11.96 -2.69 -2.32
C HIS A 54 -11.27 -4.05 -2.48
N VAL A 55 -10.27 -4.10 -3.35
CA VAL A 55 -9.50 -5.31 -3.63
C VAL A 55 -8.02 -5.05 -3.37
N PHE A 56 -7.52 -5.71 -2.34
CA PHE A 56 -6.12 -5.62 -1.93
C PHE A 56 -5.26 -6.63 -2.70
N ARG A 57 -4.03 -6.23 -3.02
CA ARG A 57 -3.04 -7.02 -3.77
C ARG A 57 -1.88 -7.49 -2.91
N THR A 58 -1.72 -6.91 -1.73
CA THR A 58 -0.63 -7.21 -0.80
C THR A 58 -1.18 -7.51 0.59
N HIS A 59 -0.35 -8.15 1.40
CA HIS A 59 -0.57 -8.30 2.83
C HIS A 59 0.09 -7.17 3.63
N SER A 60 0.61 -6.11 2.98
CA SER A 60 1.17 -4.96 3.68
C SER A 60 0.05 -4.17 4.35
N ASP A 61 0.32 -3.75 5.58
CA ASP A 61 -0.43 -2.73 6.31
C ASP A 61 -0.49 -1.39 5.54
N CYS A 62 0.58 -1.03 4.81
CA CYS A 62 0.67 0.19 4.01
C CYS A 62 -0.25 0.25 2.76
N GLU A 63 -1.07 -0.77 2.49
CA GLU A 63 -2.05 -0.76 1.38
C GLU A 63 -3.44 -0.27 1.80
N ILE A 64 -3.70 -0.09 3.10
CA ILE A 64 -4.96 0.45 3.64
C ILE A 64 -5.17 1.91 3.23
#